data_AF-A7N6M9-F1
#
_entry.id   AF-A7N6M9-F1
#
_cell.length_a   1.000
_cell.length_b   1.000
_cell.length_c   1.000
_cell.angle_alpha   90.00
_cell.angle_beta   90.00
_cell.angle_gamma   90.00
#
_symmetry.space_group_name_H-M   'P 1'
#
loop_
_entity.id
_entity.type
_entity.pdbx_description
1 polymer ?
#
loop_
_entity_poly.entity_id
_entity_poly.type
_entity_poly.pdbx_seq_one_letter_code
_entity_poly.pdbx_strand_id
1 'polypeptide(L)'
;MELDLLLKQEYFVQMEKLQYFSISKTVLVPEGCRYVSFKRCQSIDKATTAGHERKIRRLEKRAKSRGEPFDPSSFTPKEHTVLSHYHSLEEFSSKTNNNFRLNVRMFSEQHNEGDSVFSSYGLSNSEHFLQPVPLI
;
A
#
# COMPACT_ATOMS: atom_id res chain seq x y z
N MET A 1 -5.90 -10.66 -21.37
CA MET A 1 -6.48 -9.56 -22.18
C MET A 1 -6.44 -8.22 -21.43
N GLU A 2 -6.69 -8.19 -20.12
CA GLU A 2 -6.65 -6.94 -19.33
C GLU A 2 -5.23 -6.36 -19.15
N LEU A 3 -4.20 -7.20 -19.00
CA LEU A 3 -2.81 -6.75 -18.86
C LEU A 3 -2.31 -5.98 -20.11
N ASP A 4 -2.50 -6.54 -21.30
CA ASP A 4 -2.08 -5.88 -22.54
C ASP A 4 -2.87 -4.60 -22.82
N LEU A 5 -4.10 -4.50 -22.29
CA LEU A 5 -4.90 -3.29 -22.39
C LEU A 5 -4.35 -2.16 -21.51
N LEU A 6 -3.90 -2.50 -20.29
CA LEU A 6 -3.26 -1.53 -19.38
C LEU A 6 -2.00 -0.92 -20.00
N LEU A 7 -1.14 -1.75 -20.60
CA LEU A 7 0.09 -1.30 -21.25
C LEU A 7 -0.14 -0.42 -22.48
N LYS A 8 -1.34 -0.47 -23.08
CA LYS A 8 -1.73 0.38 -24.22
C LYS A 8 -2.29 1.74 -23.79
N GLN A 9 -2.41 2.03 -22.50
CA GLN A 9 -2.81 3.35 -22.05
C GLN A 9 -1.80 4.40 -22.51
N GLU A 10 -2.30 5.59 -22.83
CA GLU A 10 -1.52 6.66 -23.44
C GLU A 10 -0.24 6.99 -22.66
N TYR A 11 -0.30 6.96 -21.32
CA TYR A 11 0.84 7.19 -20.46
C TYR A 11 2.03 6.27 -20.77
N PHE A 12 1.81 4.95 -20.82
CA PHE A 12 2.88 3.98 -21.08
C PHE A 12 3.43 4.12 -22.51
N VAL A 13 2.55 4.31 -23.49
CA VAL A 13 2.94 4.52 -24.89
C VAL A 13 3.79 5.78 -25.06
N GLN A 14 3.43 6.88 -24.39
CA GLN A 14 4.21 8.12 -24.44
C GLN A 14 5.57 7.96 -23.73
N MET A 15 5.61 7.31 -22.57
CA MET A 15 6.86 7.10 -21.82
C MET A 15 7.83 6.17 -22.55
N GLU A 16 7.32 5.17 -23.28
CA GLU A 16 8.13 4.34 -24.17
C GLU A 16 8.65 5.13 -25.38
N LYS A 17 7.83 5.97 -26.02
CA LYS A 17 8.27 6.85 -27.12
C LYS A 17 9.40 7.79 -26.68
N LEU A 18 9.30 8.32 -25.46
CA LEU A 18 10.32 9.18 -24.85
C LEU A 18 11.56 8.41 -24.34
N GLN A 19 11.58 7.07 -24.48
CA GLN A 19 12.66 6.19 -24.04
C GLN A 19 12.90 6.21 -22.52
N TYR A 20 11.90 6.64 -21.72
CA TYR A 20 11.97 6.49 -20.27
C TYR A 20 11.64 5.06 -19.84
N PHE A 21 10.75 4.38 -20.56
CA PHE A 21 10.38 3.00 -20.32
C PHE A 21 10.82 2.08 -21.45
N SER A 22 11.16 0.84 -21.09
CA SER A 22 11.31 -0.29 -22.01
C SER A 22 10.33 -1.37 -21.57
N ILE A 23 9.33 -1.67 -22.40
CA ILE A 23 8.25 -2.61 -22.06
C ILE A 23 8.56 -3.95 -22.72
N SER A 24 8.69 -5.01 -21.92
CA SER A 24 8.91 -6.36 -22.44
C SER A 24 7.64 -6.92 -23.09
N LYS A 25 7.81 -7.91 -23.98
CA LYS A 25 6.67 -8.71 -24.46
C LYS A 25 6.08 -9.52 -23.30
N THR A 26 4.76 -9.73 -23.33
CA THR A 26 4.07 -10.60 -22.36
C THR A 26 4.55 -12.04 -22.54
N VAL A 27 5.09 -12.62 -21.46
CA VAL A 27 5.60 -14.00 -21.41
C VAL A 27 5.00 -14.72 -20.22
N LEU A 28 5.03 -16.05 -20.26
CA LEU A 28 4.64 -16.88 -19.12
C LEU A 28 5.67 -16.75 -17.99
N VAL A 29 5.16 -16.76 -16.75
CA VAL A 29 6.02 -16.78 -15.56
C VAL A 29 6.78 -18.10 -15.53
N PRO A 30 8.12 -18.09 -15.35
CA PRO A 30 8.90 -19.31 -15.24
C PRO A 30 8.50 -20.20 -14.05
N GLU A 31 8.72 -21.50 -14.19
CA GLU A 31 8.59 -22.41 -13.05
C GLU A 31 9.72 -22.16 -12.02
N GLY A 32 9.42 -22.35 -10.73
CA GLY A 32 10.40 -22.21 -9.66
C GLY A 32 10.75 -20.77 -9.26
N CYS A 33 9.98 -19.77 -9.69
CA CYS A 33 10.14 -18.39 -9.23
C CYS A 33 9.98 -18.24 -7.72
N ARG A 34 10.69 -17.27 -7.15
CA ARG A 34 10.43 -16.82 -5.77
C ARG A 34 9.12 -16.05 -5.73
N TYR A 35 8.34 -16.27 -4.68
CA TYR A 35 7.09 -15.55 -4.45
C TYR A 35 7.21 -14.59 -3.27
N VAL A 36 6.62 -13.40 -3.44
CA VAL A 36 6.61 -12.35 -2.42
C VAL A 36 5.22 -11.71 -2.37
N SER A 37 4.91 -10.98 -1.31
CA SER A 37 3.74 -10.10 -1.27
C SER A 37 4.16 -8.67 -0.97
N PHE A 38 3.55 -7.72 -1.68
CA PHE A 38 3.72 -6.30 -1.45
C PHE A 38 2.49 -5.78 -0.71
N LYS A 39 2.65 -5.48 0.58
CA LYS A 39 1.54 -5.07 1.46
C LYS A 39 1.69 -3.61 1.86
N ARG A 40 0.57 -2.87 1.84
CA ARG A 40 0.51 -1.52 2.41
C ARG A 40 0.55 -1.58 3.93
N CYS A 41 1.50 -0.87 4.54
CA CYS A 41 1.68 -0.83 5.99
C CYS A 41 1.13 0.47 6.58
N GLN A 42 -0.19 0.50 6.82
CA GLN A 42 -0.86 1.65 7.47
C GLN A 42 -0.37 1.92 8.90
N SER A 43 0.28 0.96 9.55
CA SER A 43 0.91 1.17 10.86
C SER A 43 1.98 2.26 10.81
N ILE A 44 2.69 2.38 9.69
CA ILE A 44 3.71 3.41 9.47
C ILE A 44 3.05 4.79 9.39
N ASP A 45 1.95 4.92 8.64
CA ASP A 45 1.17 6.17 8.55
C ASP A 45 0.72 6.65 9.95
N LYS A 46 0.33 5.71 10.81
CA LYS A 46 -0.17 5.94 12.17
C LYS A 46 0.94 6.23 13.20
N ALA A 47 2.19 5.88 12.90
CA ALA A 47 3.34 6.14 13.76
C ALA A 47 3.85 7.59 13.66
N THR A 48 3.50 8.30 12.58
CA THR A 48 3.83 9.72 12.43
C THR A 48 3.07 10.60 13.43
N THR A 49 3.63 11.75 13.80
CA THR A 49 2.96 12.72 14.68
C THR A 49 1.58 13.12 14.14
N ALA A 50 1.49 13.45 12.85
CA ALA A 50 0.22 13.77 12.20
C ALA A 50 -0.77 12.58 12.18
N GLY A 51 -0.26 11.35 12.02
CA GLY A 51 -1.04 10.12 12.14
C GLY A 51 -1.62 9.94 13.54
N HIS A 52 -0.80 10.18 14.56
CA HIS A 52 -1.17 10.11 15.97
C HIS A 52 -2.22 11.16 16.35
N GLU A 53 -2.02 12.42 15.95
CA GLU A 53 -3.01 13.48 16.16
C GLU A 53 -4.35 13.16 15.51
N ARG A 54 -4.34 12.67 14.26
CA ARG A 54 -5.56 12.24 13.58
C ARG A 54 -6.24 11.09 14.32
N LYS A 55 -5.47 10.17 14.90
CA LYS A 55 -6.01 9.08 15.72
C LYS A 55 -6.69 9.62 16.98
N ILE A 56 -6.04 10.52 17.72
CA ILE A 56 -6.61 11.17 18.92
C ILE A 56 -7.91 11.90 18.57
N ARG A 57 -7.92 12.77 17.55
CA ARG A 57 -9.12 13.51 17.12
C ARG A 57 -10.28 12.58 16.75
N ARG A 58 -9.99 11.45 16.10
CA ARG A 58 -11.01 10.44 15.76
C ARG A 58 -11.57 9.74 16.99
N LEU A 59 -10.72 9.43 17.98
CA LEU A 59 -11.14 8.79 19.24
C LEU A 59 -11.98 9.76 20.08
N GLU A 60 -11.55 11.01 20.21
CA GLU A 60 -12.30 12.07 20.90
C GLU A 60 -13.71 12.24 20.31
N LYS A 61 -13.81 12.34 18.98
CA LYS A 61 -15.11 12.45 18.29
C LYS A 61 -16.04 11.27 18.60
N ARG A 62 -15.49 10.05 18.69
CA ARG A 62 -16.25 8.83 19.00
C ARG A 62 -16.69 8.79 20.47
N ALA A 63 -15.82 9.13 21.41
CA ALA A 63 -16.15 9.21 22.83
C ALA A 63 -17.28 10.23 23.06
N LYS A 64 -17.17 11.43 22.47
CA LYS A 64 -18.22 12.46 22.50
C LYS A 64 -19.56 11.95 21.97
N SER A 65 -19.57 11.19 20.87
CA SER A 65 -20.82 10.62 20.32
C SER A 65 -21.48 9.58 21.22
N ARG A 66 -20.73 8.97 22.16
CA ARG A 66 -21.23 8.01 23.15
C ARG A 66 -21.53 8.64 24.51
N GLY A 67 -21.23 9.92 24.72
CA GLY A 67 -21.33 10.58 26.02
C GLY A 67 -20.23 10.18 27.02
N GLU A 68 -19.14 9.59 26.54
CA GLU A 68 -18.01 9.17 27.38
C GLU A 68 -17.02 10.32 27.59
N PRO A 69 -16.42 10.45 28.79
CA PRO A 69 -15.30 11.36 28.99
C PRO A 69 -14.09 10.92 28.16
N PHE A 70 -13.34 11.90 27.63
CA PHE A 70 -12.13 11.66 26.85
C PHE A 70 -10.98 12.48 27.41
N ASP A 71 -9.88 11.80 27.77
CA ASP A 71 -8.65 12.43 28.22
C ASP A 71 -7.54 12.23 27.17
N PRO A 72 -7.16 13.27 26.40
CA PRO A 72 -6.09 13.19 25.42
C PRO A 72 -4.73 12.88 26.01
N SER A 73 -4.49 13.21 27.28
CA SER A 73 -3.18 13.07 27.93
C SER A 73 -2.78 11.60 28.11
N SER A 74 -3.76 10.70 28.15
CA SER A 74 -3.56 9.24 28.19
C SER A 74 -2.98 8.65 26.89
N PHE A 75 -2.91 9.43 25.81
CA PHE A 75 -2.43 8.98 24.49
C PHE A 75 -1.07 9.60 24.15
N THR A 76 -0.06 9.38 24.98
CA THR A 76 1.31 9.82 24.67
C THR A 76 1.93 8.98 23.54
N PRO A 77 2.63 9.61 22.58
CA PRO A 77 3.43 8.88 21.61
C PRO A 77 4.50 8.04 22.32
N LYS A 78 4.87 6.91 21.74
CA LYS A 78 6.03 6.14 22.21
C LYS A 78 7.30 6.94 21.95
N GLU A 79 8.20 7.00 22.94
CA GLU A 79 9.51 7.65 22.79
C GLU A 79 10.34 7.00 21.69
N HIS A 80 10.28 5.66 21.59
CA HIS A 80 11.00 4.88 20.59
C HIS A 80 10.03 4.00 19.82
N THR A 81 10.08 4.12 18.48
CA THR A 81 9.35 3.24 17.57
C THR A 81 10.34 2.68 16.55
N VAL A 82 10.52 1.37 16.54
CA VAL A 82 11.32 0.69 15.53
C VAL A 82 10.44 0.40 14.33
N LEU A 83 10.79 0.99 13.19
CA LEU A 83 10.14 0.72 11.91
C LEU A 83 11.04 -0.20 11.09
N SER A 84 10.52 -1.34 10.68
CA SER A 84 11.20 -2.20 9.71
C SER A 84 11.26 -1.52 8.35
N HIS A 85 12.19 -1.96 7.50
CA HIS A 85 12.36 -1.45 6.13
C HIS A 85 11.04 -1.40 5.36
N TYR A 86 10.84 -0.29 4.64
CA TYR A 86 9.70 -0.02 3.79
C TYR A 86 10.09 0.96 2.69
N HIS A 87 9.32 0.97 1.61
CA HIS A 87 9.39 2.01 0.58
C HIS A 87 8.15 2.90 0.68
N SER A 88 8.34 4.20 0.45
CA SER A 88 7.26 5.18 0.43
C SER A 88 7.07 5.70 -0.98
N LEU A 89 5.88 5.50 -1.54
CA LEU A 89 5.47 6.08 -2.81
C LEU A 89 4.56 7.28 -2.54
N GLU A 90 4.84 8.41 -3.17
CA GLU A 90 3.96 9.58 -3.09
C GLU A 90 2.88 9.48 -4.17
N GLU A 91 1.64 9.64 -3.75
CA GLU A 91 0.45 9.50 -4.58
C GLU A 91 -0.47 10.71 -4.41
N PHE A 92 -1.28 10.97 -5.41
CA PHE A 92 -2.24 12.07 -5.39
C PHE A 92 -3.67 11.55 -5.54
N SER A 93 -4.57 12.02 -4.67
CA SER A 93 -5.99 11.68 -4.72
C SER A 93 -6.74 12.73 -5.52
N SER A 94 -7.23 12.37 -6.71
CA SER A 94 -8.06 13.26 -7.54
C SER A 94 -9.37 13.69 -6.86
N LYS A 95 -10.00 12.78 -6.09
CA LYS A 95 -11.26 13.06 -5.39
C LYS A 95 -11.11 14.05 -4.25
N THR A 96 -10.00 14.00 -3.51
CA THR A 96 -9.79 14.84 -2.33
C THR A 96 -8.79 15.97 -2.55
N ASN A 97 -8.17 16.02 -3.73
CA ASN A 97 -7.11 16.97 -4.10
C ASN A 97 -5.97 17.02 -3.06
N ASN A 98 -5.57 15.86 -2.55
CA ASN A 98 -4.56 15.74 -1.51
C ASN A 98 -3.50 14.71 -1.88
N ASN A 99 -2.25 15.02 -1.56
CA ASN A 99 -1.17 14.05 -1.59
C ASN A 99 -1.31 13.10 -0.39
N PHE A 100 -0.97 11.84 -0.62
CA PHE A 100 -0.83 10.84 0.43
C PHE A 100 0.32 9.91 0.07
N ARG A 101 0.74 9.08 1.04
CA ARG A 101 1.82 8.12 0.83
C ARG A 101 1.29 6.69 0.88
N LEU A 102 1.80 5.86 0.00
CA LEU A 102 1.70 4.41 0.07
C LEU A 102 3.01 3.89 0.66
N ASN A 103 2.98 3.57 1.95
CA ASN A 103 4.08 2.88 2.61
C ASN A 103 3.94 1.37 2.36
N VAL A 104 4.84 0.80 1.56
CA VAL A 104 4.78 -0.59 1.08
C VAL A 104 5.95 -1.39 1.62
N ARG A 105 5.67 -2.63 2.03
CA ARG A 105 6.68 -3.60 2.46
C ARG A 105 6.56 -4.88 1.65
N MET A 106 7.72 -5.48 1.39
CA MET A 106 7.84 -6.79 0.76
C MET A 106 7.93 -7.86 1.84
N PHE A 107 7.16 -8.94 1.69
CA PHE A 107 7.20 -10.12 2.53
C PHE A 107 7.50 -11.34 1.66
N SER A 108 8.40 -12.21 2.09
CA SER A 108 8.61 -13.49 1.39
C SER A 108 7.44 -14.41 1.68
N GLU A 109 6.90 -15.05 0.64
CA GLU A 109 5.80 -15.99 0.75
C GLU A 109 6.32 -17.41 0.49
N GLN A 110 5.85 -18.39 1.26
CA GLN A 110 6.27 -19.79 1.11
C GLN A 110 5.42 -20.57 0.11
N HIS A 111 4.24 -20.05 -0.21
CA HIS A 111 3.27 -20.68 -1.10
C HIS A 111 3.10 -19.82 -2.35
N ASN A 112 2.92 -20.48 -3.50
CA ASN A 112 2.52 -19.87 -4.76
C ASN A 112 0.98 -19.85 -4.93
N GLU A 113 0.25 -20.45 -3.99
CA GLU A 113 -1.21 -20.50 -3.96
C GLU A 113 -1.77 -19.24 -3.29
N GLY A 114 -2.84 -18.69 -3.87
CA GLY A 114 -3.52 -17.52 -3.34
C GLY A 114 -4.52 -16.93 -4.33
N ASP A 115 -5.30 -15.97 -3.84
CA ASP A 115 -6.32 -15.28 -4.63
C ASP A 115 -5.68 -14.16 -5.46
N SER A 116 -6.10 -14.04 -6.72
CA SER A 116 -5.67 -12.94 -7.61
C SER A 116 -6.43 -11.62 -7.38
N VAL A 117 -6.86 -11.34 -6.14
CA VAL A 117 -7.78 -10.24 -5.78
C VAL A 117 -7.05 -9.05 -5.15
N PHE A 118 -6.30 -8.30 -5.95
CA PHE A 118 -5.49 -7.20 -5.42
C PHE A 118 -6.30 -5.93 -5.11
N SER A 119 -5.74 -5.04 -4.29
CA SER A 119 -6.29 -3.68 -4.11
C SER A 119 -6.21 -2.87 -5.40
N SER A 120 -6.88 -1.72 -5.47
CA SER A 120 -6.84 -0.81 -6.63
C SER A 120 -5.44 -0.27 -6.97
N TYR A 121 -4.46 -0.44 -6.07
CA TYR A 121 -3.05 -0.10 -6.31
C TYR A 121 -2.19 -1.32 -6.66
N GLY A 122 -2.80 -2.47 -6.95
CA GLY A 122 -2.08 -3.72 -7.26
C GLY A 122 -1.37 -4.36 -6.07
N LEU A 123 -1.63 -3.90 -4.84
CA LEU A 123 -1.02 -4.42 -3.63
C LEU A 123 -1.86 -5.52 -3.00
N SER A 124 -1.21 -6.46 -2.32
CA SER A 124 -1.86 -7.45 -1.46
C SER A 124 -2.63 -6.73 -0.34
N ASN A 125 -3.85 -7.16 -0.08
CA ASN A 125 -4.73 -6.59 0.94
C ASN A 125 -4.86 -7.54 2.15
N SER A 126 -5.52 -7.05 3.21
CA SER A 126 -5.75 -7.84 4.44
C SER A 126 -7.06 -8.61 4.43
N GLU A 127 -7.92 -8.38 3.43
CA GLU A 127 -9.20 -9.08 3.29
C GLU A 127 -9.01 -10.49 2.74
N HIS A 128 -7.95 -10.68 1.93
CA HIS A 128 -7.53 -11.96 1.39
C HIS A 128 -6.20 -12.39 2.04
N PHE A 129 -6.15 -13.63 2.53
CA PHE A 129 -5.04 -14.10 3.37
C PHE A 129 -3.72 -14.33 2.61
N LEU A 130 -3.80 -14.76 1.34
CA LEU A 130 -2.65 -15.18 0.54
C LEU A 130 -2.75 -14.60 -0.86
N GLN A 131 -1.85 -13.68 -1.18
CA GLN A 131 -1.77 -13.01 -2.48
C GLN A 131 -0.32 -12.86 -2.92
N PRO A 132 0.38 -14.00 -3.11
CA PRO A 132 1.75 -13.99 -3.56
C PRO A 132 1.82 -13.53 -5.02
N VAL A 133 2.85 -12.76 -5.35
CA VAL A 133 3.22 -12.41 -6.72
C VAL A 133 4.59 -13.03 -7.04
N PRO A 134 4.77 -13.58 -8.24
CA PRO A 134 6.07 -14.06 -8.68
C PRO A 134 7.02 -12.87 -8.81
N LEU A 135 8.21 -13.00 -8.25
CA LEU A 135 9.28 -12.02 -8.39
C LEU A 135 10.02 -12.32 -9.71
N ILE A 136 9.72 -11.52 -10.73
CA ILE A 136 10.23 -11.61 -12.11
C ILE A 136 11.31 -10.58 -12.41
#